data_AF-A0A9P6T7V4-F1
#
_entry.id   AF-A0A9P6T7V4-F1
#
_cell.length_a   1.000
_cell.length_b   1.000
_cell.length_c   1.000
_cell.angle_alpha   90.00
_cell.angle_beta   90.00
_cell.angle_gamma   90.00
#
_symmetry.space_group_name_H-M   'P 1'
#
loop_
_entity.id
_entity.type
_entity.pdbx_description
1 polymer ?
#
loop_
_entity_poly.entity_id
_entity_poly.type
_entity_poly.pdbx_seq_one_letter_code
_entity_poly.pdbx_strand_id
1 'polypeptide(L)'
;MAHWLLNNKQKWTDLFCPELKTYLIRFPVILHAVPTSFDPTNPSHLQELGTQNQIDPTLLQSARWLGDPVNQGKKNRSLVLHLLDKDIATKIEQTGLFLQNELYQGAHYV
;
A
#
# COMPACT_ATOMS: atom_id res chain seq x y z
N MET A 1 19.89 3.92 20.99
CA MET A 1 19.26 5.26 20.91
C MET A 1 19.05 5.75 19.48
N ALA A 2 20.07 5.74 18.60
CA ALA A 2 19.94 6.27 17.22
C ALA A 2 18.80 5.63 16.38
N HIS A 3 18.58 4.32 16.50
CA HIS A 3 17.56 3.61 15.71
C HIS A 3 16.12 4.08 16.00
N TRP A 4 15.84 4.45 17.26
CA TRP A 4 14.52 4.94 17.64
C TRP A 4 14.22 6.30 16.99
N LEU A 5 15.21 7.20 16.94
CA LEU A 5 15.07 8.52 16.33
C LEU A 5 14.76 8.40 14.83
N LEU A 6 15.42 7.48 14.13
CA LEU A 6 15.18 7.25 12.71
C LEU A 6 13.76 6.69 12.46
N ASN A 7 13.32 5.73 13.27
CA ASN A 7 12.00 5.09 13.12
C ASN A 7 10.85 6.00 13.57
N ASN A 8 11.12 6.98 14.43
CA ASN A 8 10.10 7.90 14.95
C ASN A 8 10.27 9.34 14.45
N LYS A 9 11.01 9.55 13.35
CA LYS A 9 11.26 10.88 12.76
C LYS A 9 10.00 11.72 12.60
N GLN A 10 8.94 11.14 12.07
CA GLN A 10 7.63 11.81 11.93
C GLN A 10 7.05 12.37 13.24
N LYS A 11 7.32 11.74 14.39
CA LYS A 11 6.83 12.18 15.70
C LYS A 11 7.66 13.33 16.25
N TRP A 12 8.99 13.23 16.16
CA TRP A 12 9.86 14.22 16.81
C TRP A 12 10.18 15.42 15.90
N THR A 13 10.25 15.25 14.58
CA THR A 13 10.51 16.38 13.67
C THR A 13 9.39 17.40 13.73
N ASP A 14 8.13 16.94 13.81
CA ASP A 14 6.98 17.84 13.89
C ASP A 14 6.97 18.67 15.20
N LEU A 15 7.48 18.10 16.29
CA LEU A 15 7.55 18.75 17.60
C LEU A 15 8.76 19.68 17.75
N PHE A 16 9.89 19.35 17.10
CA PHE A 16 11.17 20.04 17.31
C PHE A 16 11.52 21.03 16.20
N CYS A 17 11.20 20.69 14.95
CA CYS A 17 11.49 21.52 13.79
C CYS A 17 10.44 21.25 12.69
N PRO A 18 9.30 21.95 12.70
CA PRO A 18 8.21 21.73 11.74
C PRO A 18 8.64 21.88 10.27
N GLU A 19 9.68 22.68 10.01
CA GLU A 19 10.30 22.83 8.69
C GLU A 19 10.93 21.53 8.16
N LEU A 20 11.28 20.60 9.06
CA LEU A 20 11.83 19.29 8.77
C LEU A 20 10.80 18.17 8.93
N LYS A 21 9.49 18.49 8.96
CA LYS A 21 8.43 17.49 9.12
C LYS A 21 8.56 16.40 8.07
N THR A 22 8.89 15.19 8.52
CA THR A 22 8.95 14.03 7.64
C THR A 22 7.58 13.40 7.52
N TYR A 23 7.15 13.12 6.28
CA TYR A 23 5.93 12.37 6.03
C TYR A 23 6.02 10.93 6.57
N LEU A 24 4.85 10.33 6.85
CA LEU A 24 4.72 8.93 7.21
C LEU A 24 5.52 8.06 6.24
N ILE A 25 6.39 7.21 6.78
CA ILE A 25 7.12 6.22 5.99
C ILE A 25 6.09 5.27 5.39
N ARG A 26 6.18 5.04 4.09
CA ARG A 26 5.31 4.13 3.34
C ARG A 26 6.17 3.06 2.70
N PHE A 27 5.63 1.85 2.64
CA PHE A 27 6.23 0.70 1.99
C PHE A 27 5.34 0.32 0.80
N PRO A 28 5.66 0.82 -0.41
CA PRO A 28 4.86 0.54 -1.59
C PRO A 28 5.06 -0.91 -2.07
N VAL A 29 3.96 -1.55 -2.48
CA VAL A 29 3.95 -2.89 -3.07
C VAL A 29 3.10 -2.90 -4.33
N ILE A 30 3.52 -3.64 -5.35
CA ILE A 30 2.76 -3.84 -6.58
C ILE A 30 1.94 -5.13 -6.45
N LEU A 31 0.65 -5.09 -6.80
CA LEU A 31 -0.13 -6.27 -7.13
C LEU A 31 -0.33 -6.33 -8.65
N HIS A 32 -0.01 -7.47 -9.26
CA HIS A 32 -0.17 -7.66 -10.69
C HIS A 32 -1.56 -8.16 -11.07
N ALA A 33 -2.00 -7.77 -12.26
CA ALA A 33 -3.20 -8.28 -12.92
C ALA A 33 -4.52 -8.11 -12.15
N VAL A 34 -4.63 -7.10 -11.28
CA VAL A 34 -5.85 -6.76 -10.54
C VAL A 34 -6.95 -6.28 -11.51
N PRO A 35 -8.22 -6.73 -11.36
CA PRO A 35 -9.32 -6.32 -12.22
C PRO A 35 -9.59 -4.83 -12.11
N THR A 36 -9.84 -4.15 -13.25
CA THR A 36 -10.14 -2.72 -13.26
C THR A 36 -11.50 -2.35 -12.65
N SER A 37 -12.32 -3.35 -12.29
CA SER A 37 -13.53 -3.15 -11.47
C SER A 37 -13.21 -2.77 -10.03
N PHE A 38 -11.99 -3.05 -9.55
CA PHE A 38 -11.52 -2.57 -8.25
C PHE A 38 -11.26 -1.07 -8.32
N ASP A 39 -11.99 -0.27 -7.54
CA ASP A 39 -11.68 1.15 -7.36
C ASP A 39 -10.65 1.36 -6.22
N PRO A 40 -9.39 1.74 -6.51
CA PRO A 40 -8.39 2.00 -5.49
C PRO A 40 -8.59 3.32 -4.73
N THR A 41 -9.47 4.19 -5.20
CA THR A 41 -9.81 5.45 -4.54
C THR A 41 -10.98 5.30 -3.57
N ASN A 42 -11.72 4.19 -3.66
CA ASN A 42 -12.83 3.87 -2.77
C ASN A 42 -12.30 3.27 -1.45
N PRO A 43 -12.48 3.94 -0.29
CA PRO A 43 -12.01 3.46 0.99
C PRO A 43 -12.61 2.10 1.39
N SER A 44 -13.87 1.84 1.02
CA SER A 44 -14.55 0.58 1.33
C SER A 44 -13.87 -0.61 0.65
N HIS A 45 -13.44 -0.44 -0.60
CA HIS A 45 -12.73 -1.49 -1.34
C HIS A 45 -11.36 -1.80 -0.72
N LEU A 46 -10.64 -0.80 -0.23
CA LEU A 46 -9.38 -1.01 0.48
C LEU A 46 -9.58 -1.70 1.83
N GLN A 47 -10.65 -1.33 2.55
CA GLN A 47 -11.02 -1.98 3.80
C GLN A 47 -11.39 -3.45 3.60
N GLU A 48 -12.15 -3.76 2.54
CA GLU A 48 -12.48 -5.13 2.15
C GLU A 48 -11.21 -5.92 1.78
N LEU A 49 -10.31 -5.34 0.98
CA LEU A 49 -9.03 -5.97 0.63
C LEU A 49 -8.20 -6.31 1.88
N GLY A 50 -8.10 -5.39 2.84
CA GLY A 50 -7.43 -5.64 4.11
C GLY A 50 -8.09 -6.79 4.89
N THR A 51 -9.41 -6.73 5.03
CA THR A 51 -10.21 -7.73 5.75
C THR A 51 -10.06 -9.14 5.14
N GLN A 52 -10.13 -9.26 3.81
CA GLN A 52 -9.96 -10.54 3.09
C GLN A 52 -8.58 -11.18 3.31
N ASN A 53 -7.58 -10.38 3.64
CA ASN A 53 -6.19 -10.84 3.85
C ASN A 53 -5.76 -10.83 5.31
N GLN A 54 -6.68 -10.62 6.25
CA GLN A 54 -6.39 -10.50 7.69
C GLN A 54 -5.35 -9.41 8.00
N ILE A 55 -5.38 -8.34 7.22
CA ILE A 55 -4.56 -7.15 7.41
C ILE A 55 -5.45 -6.09 8.04
N ASP A 56 -4.97 -5.46 9.12
CA ASP A 56 -5.63 -4.29 9.69
C ASP A 56 -5.78 -3.20 8.61
N PRO A 57 -7.01 -2.80 8.24
CA PRO A 57 -7.23 -1.78 7.21
C PRO A 57 -6.49 -0.46 7.47
N THR A 58 -6.18 -0.12 8.72
CA THR A 58 -5.45 1.09 9.08
C THR A 58 -3.99 1.07 8.59
N LEU A 59 -3.44 -0.11 8.29
CA LEU A 59 -2.10 -0.28 7.75
C LEU A 59 -2.06 -0.13 6.22
N LEU A 60 -3.21 -0.18 5.55
CA LEU A 60 -3.42 0.03 4.12
C LEU A 60 -3.78 1.50 3.86
N GLN A 61 -2.77 2.36 3.71
CA GLN A 61 -2.97 3.81 3.68
C GLN A 61 -3.66 4.29 2.40
N SER A 62 -3.22 3.79 1.25
CA SER A 62 -3.79 4.16 -0.05
C SER A 62 -3.43 3.15 -1.13
N ALA A 63 -4.17 3.23 -2.23
CA ALA A 63 -3.85 2.51 -3.45
C ALA A 63 -3.95 3.41 -4.67
N ARG A 64 -3.27 3.04 -5.75
CA ARG A 64 -3.41 3.69 -7.05
C ARG A 64 -3.10 2.71 -8.17
N TRP A 65 -3.66 2.96 -9.35
CA TRP A 65 -3.26 2.24 -10.54
C TRP A 65 -1.84 2.63 -10.97
N LEU A 66 -1.07 1.64 -11.44
CA LEU A 66 0.20 1.90 -12.11
C LEU A 66 -0.09 2.31 -13.56
N GLY A 67 0.04 3.61 -13.83
CA GLY A 67 -0.32 4.22 -15.11
C GLY A 67 -1.80 4.58 -15.19
N ASP A 68 -2.27 4.95 -16.39
CA ASP A 68 -3.66 5.36 -16.64
C ASP A 68 -4.53 4.15 -17.06
N PRO A 69 -5.44 3.68 -16.19
CA PRO A 69 -6.27 2.51 -16.45
C PRO A 69 -7.46 2.83 -17.37
N VAL A 70 -8.00 4.06 -17.29
CA VAL A 70 -9.29 4.43 -17.89
C VAL A 70 -9.15 4.58 -19.41
N ASN A 71 -8.03 5.13 -19.87
CA ASN A 71 -7.83 5.45 -21.28
C ASN A 71 -7.35 4.27 -22.15
N GLN A 72 -7.09 3.10 -21.56
CA GLN A 72 -6.40 2.01 -22.26
C GLN A 72 -7.20 0.70 -22.39
N GLY A 73 -8.45 0.65 -21.92
CA GLY A 73 -9.38 -0.47 -22.19
C GLY A 73 -8.93 -1.87 -21.73
N LYS A 74 -7.91 -1.98 -20.87
CA LYS A 74 -7.41 -3.28 -20.38
C LYS A 74 -8.25 -3.73 -19.18
N LYS A 75 -8.61 -5.02 -19.16
CA LYS A 75 -9.40 -5.63 -18.08
C LYS A 75 -8.66 -5.77 -16.75
N ASN A 76 -7.34 -5.97 -16.82
CA ASN A 76 -6.48 -6.22 -15.66
C ASN A 76 -5.28 -5.26 -15.66
N ARG A 77 -4.87 -4.80 -14.49
CA ARG A 77 -3.82 -3.79 -14.29
C ARG A 77 -2.99 -4.03 -13.05
N SER A 78 -1.79 -3.43 -13.01
CA SER A 78 -1.00 -3.43 -11.79
C SER A 78 -1.49 -2.34 -10.85
N LEU A 79 -1.70 -2.71 -9.59
CA LEU A 79 -2.09 -1.82 -8.51
C LEU A 79 -0.87 -1.55 -7.62
N VAL A 80 -0.67 -0.31 -7.20
CA VAL A 80 0.31 0.07 -6.19
C VAL A 80 -0.42 0.29 -4.87
N LEU A 81 -0.05 -0.48 -3.84
CA LEU A 81 -0.53 -0.33 -2.48
C LEU A 81 0.53 0.39 -1.65
N HIS A 82 0.14 1.33 -0.80
CA HIS A 82 1.02 1.98 0.16
C HIS A 82 0.72 1.49 1.57
N LEU A 83 1.66 0.75 2.16
CA LEU A 83 1.52 0.21 3.51
C LEU A 83 2.32 1.01 4.54
N LEU A 84 1.87 0.98 5.80
CA LEU A 84 2.58 1.59 6.93
C LEU A 84 3.50 0.60 7.66
N ASP A 85 3.40 -0.70 7.34
CA ASP A 85 4.17 -1.76 7.95
C ASP A 85 5.06 -2.46 6.91
N LYS A 86 6.36 -2.53 7.21
CA LYS A 86 7.36 -3.10 6.30
C LYS A 86 7.25 -4.63 6.20
N ASP A 87 6.94 -5.30 7.29
CA ASP A 87 6.90 -6.76 7.34
C ASP A 87 5.66 -7.26 6.58
N ILE A 88 4.54 -6.55 6.70
CA ILE A 88 3.35 -6.81 5.87
C ILE A 88 3.65 -6.54 4.40
N ALA A 89 4.29 -5.42 4.06
CA ALA A 89 4.67 -5.12 2.68
C ALA A 89 5.56 -6.24 2.08
N THR A 90 6.60 -6.64 2.81
CA THR A 90 7.52 -7.72 2.41
C THR A 90 6.79 -9.05 2.24
N LYS A 91 5.84 -9.37 3.12
CA LYS A 91 5.01 -10.56 3.00
C LYS A 91 4.16 -10.52 1.73
N ILE A 92 3.52 -9.40 1.44
CA ILE A 92 2.71 -9.24 0.23
C ILE A 92 3.57 -9.40 -1.02
N GLU A 93 4.78 -8.84 -1.06
CA GLU A 93 5.71 -9.01 -2.19
C GLU A 93 6.01 -10.49 -2.47
N GLN A 94 6.06 -11.33 -1.44
CA GLN A 94 6.40 -12.74 -1.56
C GLN A 94 5.19 -13.64 -1.81
N THR A 95 4.05 -13.33 -1.19
CA THR A 95 2.87 -14.22 -1.18
C THR A 95 1.71 -13.71 -2.01
N GLY A 96 1.68 -12.43 -2.35
CA GLY A 96 0.53 -11.76 -2.96
C GLY A 96 -0.60 -11.46 -1.97
N LEU A 97 -1.74 -11.05 -2.52
CA LEU A 97 -2.98 -10.77 -1.80
C LEU A 97 -4.18 -11.40 -2.51
N PHE A 98 -5.16 -11.80 -1.72
CA PHE A 98 -6.46 -12.23 -2.21
C PHE A 98 -7.38 -11.05 -2.47
N LEU A 99 -8.08 -11.06 -3.58
CA LEU A 99 -9.20 -10.17 -3.87
C LEU A 99 -10.31 -11.00 -4.49
N GLN A 100 -11.51 -10.98 -3.91
CA GLN A 100 -12.67 -11.74 -4.41
C GLN A 100 -12.35 -13.25 -4.61
N ASN A 101 -11.62 -13.85 -3.66
CA ASN A 101 -11.17 -15.25 -3.66
C ASN A 101 -10.11 -15.62 -4.72
N GLU A 102 -9.58 -14.66 -5.47
CA GLU A 102 -8.47 -14.87 -6.39
C GLU A 102 -7.16 -14.32 -5.82
N LEU A 103 -6.05 -15.04 -6.03
CA LEU A 103 -4.72 -14.62 -5.58
C LEU A 103 -4.03 -13.77 -6.64
N TYR A 104 -3.63 -12.56 -6.26
CA TYR A 104 -2.88 -11.62 -7.09
C TYR A 104 -1.44 -11.53 -6.62
N GLN A 105 -0.50 -11.73 -7.54
CA GLN A 105 0.93 -11.78 -7.23
C GLN A 105 1.44 -10.40 -6.82
N GLY A 106 2.16 -10.38 -5.70
CA GLY A 106 2.87 -9.20 -5.22
C GLY A 106 4.23 -9.04 -5.91
N ALA A 107 4.73 -7.81 -5.92
CA ALA A 107 6.09 -7.50 -6.35
C ALA A 107 6.59 -6.23 -5.66
N HIS A 108 7.92 -6.15 -5.50
CA HIS A 108 8.57 -4.97 -4.95
C HIS A 108 8.38 -3.75 -5.85
N TYR A 109 8.08 -2.61 -5.26
CA TYR A 109 7.97 -1.33 -5.97
C TYR A 109 9.34 -0.62 -6.01
N VAL A 110 9.93 -0.54 -7.22
CA VAL A 110 11.21 0.14 -7.52
C VAL A 110 11.07 1.65 -7.71
#